data_AF-D4K6J6-F1
#
_entry.id   AF-D4K6J6-F1
#
_cell.length_a   1.000
_cell.length_b   1.000
_cell.length_c   1.000
_cell.angle_alpha   90.00
_cell.angle_beta   90.00
_cell.angle_gamma   90.00
#
_symmetry.space_group_name_H-M   'P 1'
#
loop_
_entity.id
_entity.type
_entity.pdbx_description
1 polymer ?
#
loop_
_entity_poly.entity_id
_entity_poly.type
_entity_poly.pdbx_seq_one_letter_code
_entity_poly.pdbx_strand_id
1 'polypeptide(L)'
;MLTPQDVRSVQFEKNLRGYRTEDVDRFLDKVEEQLQQNDAQAEQLRKQIADLTAENQKLKGELQSFEADGDMLKSALINAQRMGENVIREANQKAEEIIHRANLRGDDIIRDANELLQKASDRADEIENEANEKRLAEEREYDRVRLEVTRFKADVLNLYRSHVESLSRLPEFQKDAKEAEKDAPVQDAEPVQEAAAEQPAAQPETAPAADAAAAPAEQPAEMTETTEPAAPADDDKAADSSEDFWAKDESQLKLDPPPADMKPDEPDYDAFQGVKFSE
;
A
#
# COMPACT_ATOMS: atom_id res chain seq x y z
N MET A 1 74.53 6.75 58.74
CA MET A 1 74.11 5.52 59.46
C MET A 1 75.31 4.59 59.49
N LEU A 2 75.48 3.82 60.56
CA LEU A 2 76.51 2.77 60.58
C LEU A 2 76.08 1.66 59.63
N THR A 3 77.02 1.22 58.79
CA THR A 3 76.88 0.02 57.96
C THR A 3 77.34 -1.22 58.75
N PRO A 4 76.93 -2.43 58.31
CA PRO A 4 77.50 -3.67 58.84
C PRO A 4 79.05 -3.69 58.82
N GLN A 5 79.67 -3.10 57.78
CA GLN A 5 81.13 -2.98 57.69
C GLN A 5 81.72 -1.99 58.70
N ASP A 6 81.00 -0.91 59.02
CA ASP A 6 81.44 0.03 60.05
C ASP A 6 81.45 -0.64 61.43
N VAL A 7 80.46 -1.49 61.73
CA VAL A 7 80.40 -2.25 62.99
C VAL A 7 81.52 -3.29 63.08
N ARG A 8 81.87 -3.91 61.95
CA ARG A 8 82.93 -4.94 61.88
C ARG A 8 84.35 -4.38 61.96
N SER A 9 84.54 -3.12 61.56
CA SER A 9 85.84 -2.44 61.56
C SER A 9 86.11 -1.59 62.80
N VAL A 10 85.12 -1.47 63.70
CA VAL A 10 85.28 -0.77 64.97
C VAL A 10 86.30 -1.46 65.87
N GLN A 11 87.26 -0.69 66.35
CA GLN A 11 88.25 -1.12 67.34
C GLN A 11 88.07 -0.30 68.62
N PHE A 12 88.09 -0.98 69.77
CA PHE A 12 87.98 -0.33 71.07
C PHE A 12 89.34 -0.34 71.80
N GLU A 13 89.67 0.74 72.49
CA GLU A 13 90.87 0.82 73.33
C GLU A 13 90.74 -0.08 74.58
N LYS A 14 91.84 -0.78 74.93
CA LYS A 14 91.86 -1.75 76.03
C LYS A 14 92.30 -1.09 77.34
N ASN A 15 91.36 -0.92 78.27
CA ASN A 15 91.59 -0.34 79.60
C ASN A 15 91.58 -1.39 80.72
N LEU A 16 92.24 -1.10 81.86
CA LEU A 16 92.45 -2.04 82.99
C LEU A 16 91.13 -2.52 83.66
N ARG A 17 90.02 -1.81 83.44
CA ARG A 17 88.64 -2.23 83.75
C ARG A 17 87.77 -1.90 82.54
N GLY A 18 86.95 -2.85 82.10
CA GLY A 18 86.04 -2.70 80.96
C GLY A 18 85.16 -3.93 80.76
N TYR A 19 84.29 -3.87 79.75
CA TYR A 19 83.51 -5.03 79.31
C TYR A 19 84.43 -6.13 78.76
N ARG A 20 83.98 -7.39 78.84
CA ARG A 20 84.72 -8.52 78.28
C ARG A 20 84.69 -8.41 76.75
N THR A 21 85.85 -8.53 76.12
CA THR A 21 85.98 -8.43 74.66
C THR A 21 85.11 -9.47 73.96
N GLU A 22 85.05 -10.71 74.47
CA GLU A 22 84.22 -11.79 73.90
C GLU A 22 82.71 -11.48 73.90
N ASP A 23 82.20 -10.81 74.95
CA ASP A 23 80.79 -10.45 75.06
C ASP A 23 80.45 -9.25 74.16
N VAL A 24 81.40 -8.32 74.01
CA VAL A 24 81.30 -7.19 73.08
C VAL A 24 81.32 -7.70 71.64
N ASP A 25 82.25 -8.59 71.28
CA ASP A 25 82.35 -9.17 69.93
C ASP A 25 81.06 -9.94 69.57
N ARG A 26 80.53 -10.78 70.48
CA ARG A 26 79.24 -11.47 70.28
C ARG A 26 78.05 -10.51 70.15
N PHE A 27 78.11 -9.34 70.78
CA PHE A 27 77.08 -8.32 70.64
C PHE A 27 77.23 -7.60 69.30
N LEU A 28 78.45 -7.26 68.88
CA LEU A 28 78.73 -6.69 67.56
C LEU A 28 78.29 -7.62 66.43
N ASP A 29 78.49 -8.94 66.55
CA ASP A 29 78.00 -9.93 65.57
C ASP A 29 76.47 -9.84 65.41
N LYS A 30 75.73 -9.73 66.53
CA LYS A 30 74.27 -9.57 66.50
C LYS A 30 73.84 -8.23 65.92
N VAL A 31 74.58 -7.16 66.21
CA VAL A 31 74.32 -5.83 65.64
C VAL A 31 74.60 -5.82 64.13
N GLU A 32 75.68 -6.48 63.68
CA GLU A 32 76.01 -6.65 62.27
C GLU A 32 74.88 -7.42 61.55
N GLU A 33 74.44 -8.55 62.12
CA GLU A 33 73.35 -9.36 61.57
C GLU A 33 72.03 -8.58 61.49
N GLN A 34 71.67 -7.83 62.53
CA GLN A 34 70.47 -6.99 62.52
C GLN A 34 70.56 -5.85 61.49
N LEU A 35 71.72 -5.21 61.33
CA LEU A 35 71.91 -4.19 60.30
C LEU A 35 71.77 -4.78 58.90
N GLN A 36 72.36 -5.96 58.64
CA GLN A 36 72.20 -6.66 57.35
C GLN A 36 70.75 -7.03 57.06
N GLN A 37 70.00 -7.53 58.07
CA GLN A 37 68.58 -7.84 57.92
C GLN A 37 67.75 -6.59 57.64
N ASN A 38 68.01 -5.49 58.35
CA ASN A 38 67.33 -4.21 58.14
C ASN A 38 67.61 -3.63 56.75
N ASP A 39 68.86 -3.71 56.27
CA ASP A 39 69.24 -3.25 54.93
C ASP A 39 68.52 -4.09 53.85
N ALA A 40 68.49 -5.41 54.00
CA ALA A 40 67.77 -6.30 53.09
C ALA A 40 66.26 -6.01 53.06
N GLN A 41 65.64 -5.78 54.22
CA GLN A 41 64.24 -5.39 54.32
C GLN A 41 63.99 -4.01 53.70
N ALA A 42 64.87 -3.04 53.92
CA ALA A 42 64.75 -1.70 53.34
C ALA A 42 64.85 -1.75 51.80
N GLU A 43 65.72 -2.59 51.25
CA GLU A 43 65.78 -2.82 49.80
C GLU A 43 64.52 -3.49 49.25
N GLN A 44 63.99 -4.51 49.94
CA GLN A 44 62.74 -5.16 49.56
C GLN A 44 61.57 -4.17 49.57
N LEU A 45 61.44 -3.37 50.62
CA LEU A 45 60.40 -2.34 50.73
C LEU A 45 60.55 -1.26 49.65
N ARG A 46 61.77 -0.83 49.32
CA ARG A 46 62.02 0.11 48.22
C ARG A 46 61.58 -0.46 46.87
N LYS A 47 61.86 -1.73 46.60
CA LYS A 47 61.39 -2.42 45.38
C LYS A 47 59.87 -2.47 45.33
N GLN A 48 59.22 -2.91 46.41
CA GLN A 48 57.76 -2.94 46.49
C GLN A 48 57.12 -1.56 46.29
N ILE A 49 57.68 -0.51 46.89
CA ILE A 49 57.20 0.87 46.68
C ILE A 49 57.35 1.26 45.22
N ALA A 50 58.47 0.94 44.57
CA ALA A 50 58.67 1.23 43.15
C ALA A 50 57.65 0.50 42.27
N ASP A 51 57.44 -0.80 42.50
CA ASP A 51 56.49 -1.63 41.76
C ASP A 51 55.05 -1.12 41.95
N LEU A 52 54.63 -0.89 43.19
CA LEU A 52 53.30 -0.35 43.51
C LEU A 52 53.08 1.06 42.94
N THR A 53 54.14 1.87 42.88
CA THR A 53 54.06 3.22 42.29
C THR A 53 53.90 3.12 40.77
N ALA A 54 54.63 2.21 40.11
CA ALA A 54 54.49 1.97 38.68
C ALA A 54 53.10 1.42 38.34
N GLU A 55 52.59 0.48 39.13
CA GLU A 55 51.23 -0.05 38.97
C GLU A 55 50.17 1.04 39.18
N ASN A 56 50.30 1.88 40.21
CA ASN A 56 49.40 3.02 40.41
C ASN A 56 49.41 4.01 39.24
N GLN A 57 50.59 4.27 38.64
CA GLN A 57 50.67 5.14 37.47
C GLN A 57 49.97 4.51 36.26
N LYS A 58 50.14 3.20 36.06
CA LYS A 58 49.45 2.45 35.00
C LYS A 58 47.94 2.50 35.19
N LEU A 59 47.45 2.17 36.38
CA LEU A 59 46.02 2.20 36.72
C LEU A 59 45.43 3.59 36.55
N LYS A 60 46.17 4.66 36.89
CA LYS A 60 45.73 6.04 36.63
C LYS A 60 45.59 6.34 35.14
N GLY A 61 46.51 5.87 34.32
CA GLY A 61 46.43 6.01 32.86
C GLY A 61 45.24 5.26 32.27
N GLU A 62 45.01 4.02 32.71
CA GLU A 62 43.85 3.23 32.30
C GLU A 62 42.53 3.91 32.72
N LEU A 63 42.46 4.43 33.94
CA LEU A 63 41.28 5.15 34.42
C LEU A 63 40.98 6.40 33.60
N GLN A 64 42.01 7.18 33.25
CA GLN A 64 41.86 8.33 32.36
C GLN A 64 41.38 7.92 30.96
N SER A 65 41.84 6.79 30.43
CA SER A 65 41.35 6.28 29.14
C SER A 65 39.88 5.88 29.21
N PHE A 66 39.45 5.23 30.29
CA PHE A 66 38.03 4.87 30.48
C PHE A 66 37.13 6.10 30.65
N GLU A 67 37.61 7.15 31.33
CA GLU A 67 36.89 8.42 31.40
C GLU A 67 36.73 9.05 30.01
N ALA A 68 37.81 9.09 29.21
CA ALA A 68 37.77 9.61 27.85
C ALA A 68 36.84 8.79 26.93
N ASP A 69 36.88 7.47 27.03
CA ASP A 69 35.96 6.59 26.31
C ASP A 69 34.51 6.84 26.75
N GLY A 70 34.26 6.99 28.06
CA GLY A 70 32.94 7.31 28.59
C GLY A 70 32.37 8.61 28.03
N ASP A 71 33.19 9.67 27.95
CA ASP A 71 32.80 10.94 27.35
C ASP A 71 32.54 10.80 25.84
N MET A 72 33.36 10.03 25.13
CA MET A 72 33.15 9.74 23.71
C MET A 72 31.83 8.99 23.49
N LEU A 73 31.54 7.93 24.26
CA LEU A 73 30.28 7.20 24.17
C LEU A 73 29.08 8.11 24.48
N LYS A 74 29.17 8.95 25.51
CA LYS A 74 28.12 9.90 25.84
C LYS A 74 27.86 10.87 24.70
N SER A 75 28.92 11.38 24.06
CA SER A 75 28.79 12.28 22.91
C SER A 75 28.19 11.58 21.69
N ALA A 76 28.57 10.33 21.42
CA ALA A 76 28.03 9.52 20.34
C ALA A 76 26.55 9.22 20.57
N LEU A 77 26.16 8.91 21.81
CA LEU A 77 24.76 8.68 22.18
C LEU A 77 23.90 9.94 21.98
N ILE A 78 24.38 11.10 22.43
CA ILE A 78 23.69 12.38 22.24
C ILE A 78 23.53 12.69 20.74
N ASN A 79 24.57 12.46 19.94
CA ASN A 79 24.51 12.67 18.50
C ASN A 79 23.53 11.69 17.83
N ALA A 80 23.59 10.40 18.18
CA ALA A 80 22.64 9.40 17.68
C ALA A 80 21.19 9.74 18.05
N GLN A 81 20.94 10.21 19.28
CA GLN A 81 19.62 10.67 19.70
C GLN A 81 19.17 11.87 18.86
N ARG A 82 20.01 12.90 18.70
CA ARG A 82 19.69 14.06 17.88
C ARG A 82 19.43 13.69 16.42
N MET A 83 20.19 12.75 15.88
CA MET A 83 19.98 12.22 14.54
C MET A 83 18.64 11.50 14.45
N GLY A 84 18.29 10.65 15.42
CA GLY A 84 17.00 9.99 15.51
C GLY A 84 15.84 10.99 15.58
N GLU A 85 15.96 12.03 16.40
CA GLU A 85 14.95 13.11 16.50
C GLU A 85 14.79 13.86 15.17
N ASN A 86 15.89 14.12 14.45
CA ASN A 86 15.82 14.75 13.14
C ASN A 86 15.14 13.85 12.10
N VAL A 87 15.46 12.55 12.07
CA VAL A 87 14.82 11.57 11.18
C VAL A 87 13.32 11.49 11.47
N ILE A 88 12.92 11.46 12.74
CA ILE A 88 11.50 11.45 13.13
C ILE A 88 10.81 12.73 12.66
N ARG A 89 11.43 13.90 12.86
CA ARG A 89 10.87 15.19 12.42
C ARG A 89 10.69 15.25 10.91
N GLU A 90 11.70 14.83 10.15
CA GLU A 90 11.65 14.80 8.69
C GLU A 90 10.62 13.79 8.17
N ALA A 91 10.52 12.61 8.79
CA ALA A 91 9.52 11.62 8.45
C ALA A 91 8.10 12.14 8.69
N ASN A 92 7.85 12.80 9.83
CA ASN A 92 6.57 13.41 10.14
C ASN A 92 6.23 14.54 9.16
N GLN A 93 7.18 15.40 8.83
CA GLN A 93 6.96 16.47 7.84
C GLN A 93 6.62 15.89 6.47
N LYS A 94 7.34 14.86 6.00
CA LYS A 94 7.03 14.18 4.74
C LYS A 94 5.66 13.51 4.77
N ALA A 95 5.29 12.90 5.89
CA ALA A 95 3.96 12.31 6.06
C ALA A 95 2.85 13.37 5.96
N GLU A 96 3.02 14.51 6.65
CA GLU A 96 2.10 15.64 6.56
C GLU A 96 1.99 16.19 5.14
N GLU A 97 3.11 16.34 4.42
CA GLU A 97 3.12 16.76 3.02
C GLU A 97 2.39 15.78 2.09
N ILE A 98 2.57 14.47 2.30
CA ILE A 98 1.87 13.43 1.53
C ILE A 98 0.37 13.50 1.79
N ILE A 99 -0.05 13.57 3.06
CA ILE A 99 -1.46 13.66 3.45
C ILE A 99 -2.06 14.93 2.85
N HIS A 100 -1.39 16.07 2.97
CA HIS A 100 -1.86 17.34 2.43
C HIS A 100 -2.03 17.29 0.91
N ARG A 101 -1.06 16.72 0.20
CA ARG A 101 -1.14 16.53 -1.26
C ARG A 101 -2.27 15.58 -1.65
N ALA A 102 -2.45 14.49 -0.91
CA ALA A 102 -3.53 13.54 -1.16
C ALA A 102 -4.91 14.19 -0.96
N ASN A 103 -5.06 15.03 0.08
CA ASN A 103 -6.29 15.77 0.33
C ASN A 103 -6.59 16.76 -0.78
N LEU A 104 -5.61 17.58 -1.21
CA LEU A 104 -5.80 18.52 -2.32
C LEU A 104 -6.21 17.80 -3.61
N ARG A 105 -5.54 16.69 -3.93
CA ARG A 105 -5.90 15.87 -5.09
C ARG A 105 -7.30 15.27 -4.96
N GLY A 106 -7.67 14.82 -3.75
CA GLY A 106 -9.01 14.33 -3.46
C GLY A 106 -10.07 15.41 -3.68
N ASP A 107 -9.82 16.63 -3.19
CA ASP A 107 -10.71 17.79 -3.35
C ASP A 107 -10.87 18.17 -4.83
N ASP A 108 -9.78 18.13 -5.61
CA ASP A 108 -9.84 18.40 -7.05
C ASP A 108 -10.65 17.31 -7.80
N ILE A 109 -10.44 16.02 -7.47
CA ILE A 109 -11.24 14.92 -8.04
C ILE A 109 -12.73 15.10 -7.71
N ILE A 110 -13.05 15.47 -6.47
CA ILE A 110 -14.44 15.71 -6.05
C ILE A 110 -15.04 16.90 -6.81
N ARG A 111 -14.26 17.98 -6.99
CA ARG A 111 -14.71 19.15 -7.77
C ARG A 111 -15.00 18.77 -9.22
N ASP A 112 -14.07 18.07 -9.87
CA ASP A 112 -14.21 17.64 -11.27
C ASP A 112 -15.40 16.70 -11.45
N ALA A 113 -15.61 15.76 -10.50
CA ALA A 113 -16.75 14.85 -10.51
C ALA A 113 -18.07 15.59 -10.36
N ASN A 114 -18.15 16.58 -9.45
CA ASN A 114 -19.35 17.40 -9.26
C ASN A 114 -19.64 18.27 -10.49
N GLU A 115 -18.62 18.84 -11.12
CA GLU A 115 -18.78 19.61 -12.36
C GLU A 115 -19.29 18.72 -13.51
N LEU A 116 -18.75 17.50 -13.64
CA LEU A 116 -19.22 16.55 -14.63
C LEU A 116 -20.67 16.13 -14.38
N LEU A 117 -21.04 15.87 -13.12
CA LEU A 117 -22.40 15.53 -12.74
C LEU A 117 -23.36 16.67 -13.06
N GLN A 118 -22.98 17.91 -12.77
CA GLN A 118 -23.79 19.08 -13.12
C GLN A 118 -23.99 19.18 -14.62
N LYS A 119 -22.93 19.09 -15.42
CA LYS A 119 -23.04 19.10 -16.90
C LYS A 119 -23.90 17.97 -17.44
N ALA A 120 -23.84 16.79 -16.83
CA ALA A 120 -24.67 15.66 -17.21
C ALA A 120 -26.15 15.91 -16.86
N SER A 121 -26.42 16.51 -15.69
CA SER A 121 -27.76 16.93 -15.28
C SER A 121 -28.34 17.97 -16.23
N ASP A 122 -27.58 19.03 -16.54
CA ASP A 122 -28.02 20.08 -17.45
C ASP A 122 -28.37 19.52 -18.84
N ARG A 123 -27.55 18.59 -19.36
CA ARG A 123 -27.84 17.89 -20.62
C ARG A 123 -29.06 16.99 -20.55
N ALA A 124 -29.28 16.31 -19.41
CA ALA A 124 -30.47 15.48 -19.23
C ALA A 124 -31.72 16.36 -19.24
N ASP A 125 -31.69 17.50 -18.56
CA ASP A 125 -32.78 18.48 -18.54
C ASP A 125 -33.04 19.05 -19.95
N GLU A 126 -31.99 19.36 -20.71
CA GLU A 126 -32.12 19.78 -22.12
C GLU A 126 -32.82 18.72 -22.98
N ILE A 127 -32.40 17.45 -22.86
CA ILE A 127 -33.02 16.33 -23.60
C ILE A 127 -34.49 16.15 -23.18
N GLU A 128 -34.79 16.23 -21.89
CA GLU A 128 -36.16 16.11 -21.39
C GLU A 128 -37.04 17.24 -21.94
N ASN A 129 -36.54 18.47 -21.93
CA ASN A 129 -37.25 19.62 -22.49
C ASN A 129 -37.49 19.47 -23.99
N GLU A 130 -36.48 19.08 -24.77
CA GLU A 130 -36.65 18.82 -26.21
C GLU A 130 -37.67 17.72 -26.49
N ALA A 131 -37.64 16.63 -25.72
CA ALA A 131 -38.59 15.53 -25.85
C ALA A 131 -40.01 15.99 -25.52
N ASN A 132 -40.17 16.79 -24.46
CA ASN A 132 -41.45 17.36 -24.07
C ASN A 132 -42.00 18.35 -25.10
N GLU A 133 -41.15 19.19 -25.70
CA GLU A 133 -41.54 20.09 -26.77
C GLU A 133 -42.02 19.34 -28.02
N LYS A 134 -41.27 18.31 -28.44
CA LYS A 134 -41.66 17.44 -29.57
C LYS A 134 -42.99 16.74 -29.29
N ARG A 135 -43.14 16.15 -28.10
CA ARG A 135 -44.39 15.50 -27.67
C ARG A 135 -45.56 16.47 -27.71
N LEU A 136 -45.39 17.69 -27.23
CA LEU A 136 -46.42 18.72 -27.23
C LEU A 136 -46.76 19.20 -28.65
N ALA A 137 -45.78 19.30 -29.54
CA ALA A 137 -45.99 19.64 -30.94
C ALA A 137 -46.79 18.54 -31.67
N GLU A 138 -46.42 17.27 -31.47
CA GLU A 138 -47.16 16.12 -32.02
C GLU A 138 -48.60 16.05 -31.49
N GLU A 139 -48.80 16.30 -30.20
CA GLU A 139 -50.13 16.34 -29.58
C GLU A 139 -51.01 17.43 -30.22
N ARG A 140 -50.45 18.61 -30.48
CA ARG A 140 -51.17 19.72 -31.17
C ARG A 140 -51.51 19.38 -32.61
N GLU A 141 -50.60 18.76 -33.35
CA GLU A 141 -50.87 18.33 -34.73
C GLU A 141 -51.90 17.20 -34.76
N TYR A 142 -51.84 16.25 -33.83
CA TYR A 142 -52.86 15.22 -33.67
C TYR A 142 -54.25 15.83 -33.42
N ASP A 143 -54.35 16.80 -32.50
CA ASP A 143 -55.61 17.49 -32.23
C ASP A 143 -56.11 18.29 -33.44
N ARG A 144 -55.21 18.95 -34.20
CA ARG A 144 -55.56 19.63 -35.45
C ARG A 144 -56.17 18.66 -36.45
N VAL A 145 -55.47 17.55 -36.74
CA VAL A 145 -55.94 16.52 -37.68
C VAL A 145 -57.25 15.91 -37.20
N ARG A 146 -57.42 15.65 -35.90
CA ARG A 146 -58.68 15.14 -35.33
C ARG A 146 -59.84 16.10 -35.57
N LEU A 147 -59.62 17.41 -35.39
CA LEU A 147 -60.63 18.43 -35.68
C LEU A 147 -60.95 18.52 -37.17
N GLU A 148 -59.95 18.44 -38.05
CA GLU A 148 -60.15 18.40 -39.50
C GLU A 148 -60.94 17.18 -39.96
N VAL A 149 -60.63 15.99 -39.43
CA VAL A 149 -61.41 14.76 -39.67
C VAL A 149 -62.85 14.93 -39.19
N THR A 150 -63.06 15.57 -38.04
CA THR A 150 -64.40 15.84 -37.52
C THR A 150 -65.18 16.80 -38.44
N ARG A 151 -64.52 17.85 -38.95
CA ARG A 151 -65.09 18.79 -39.92
C ARG A 151 -65.42 18.09 -41.24
N PHE A 152 -64.48 17.34 -41.81
CA PHE A 152 -64.66 16.57 -43.02
C PHE A 152 -65.85 15.61 -42.90
N LYS A 153 -65.96 14.89 -41.77
CA LYS A 153 -67.11 14.03 -41.49
C LYS A 153 -68.43 14.82 -41.51
N ALA A 154 -68.46 16.01 -40.91
CA ALA A 154 -69.66 16.85 -40.93
C ALA A 154 -70.01 17.35 -42.34
N ASP A 155 -69.02 17.75 -43.13
CA ASP A 155 -69.19 18.21 -44.51
C ASP A 155 -69.72 17.09 -45.41
N VAL A 156 -69.16 15.88 -45.30
CA VAL A 156 -69.61 14.67 -46.01
C VAL A 156 -71.05 14.31 -45.61
N LEU A 157 -71.38 14.34 -44.32
CA LEU A 157 -72.75 14.09 -43.86
C LEU A 157 -73.73 15.15 -44.36
N ASN A 158 -73.33 16.42 -44.42
CA ASN A 158 -74.15 17.48 -45.00
C ASN A 158 -74.36 17.29 -46.51
N LEU A 159 -73.32 16.89 -47.25
CA LEU A 159 -73.43 16.55 -48.66
C LEU A 159 -74.43 15.40 -48.85
N TYR A 160 -74.34 14.33 -48.07
CA TYR A 160 -75.30 13.23 -48.12
C TYR A 160 -76.73 13.68 -47.80
N ARG A 161 -76.93 14.52 -46.78
CA ARG A 161 -78.27 15.08 -46.48
C ARG A 161 -78.81 15.88 -47.66
N SER A 162 -77.98 16.72 -48.29
CA SER A 162 -78.38 17.51 -49.46
C SER A 162 -78.73 16.62 -50.67
N HIS A 163 -77.99 15.53 -50.89
CA HIS A 163 -78.28 14.57 -51.94
C HIS A 163 -79.61 13.83 -51.66
N VAL A 164 -79.84 13.39 -50.43
CA VAL A 164 -81.12 12.76 -50.04
C VAL A 164 -82.28 13.75 -50.21
N GLU A 165 -82.10 15.02 -49.88
CA GLU A 165 -83.12 16.06 -50.10
C GLU A 165 -83.36 16.32 -51.60
N SER A 166 -82.32 16.29 -52.43
CA SER A 166 -82.47 16.39 -53.88
C SER A 166 -83.24 15.20 -54.47
N LEU A 167 -83.00 13.99 -53.96
CA LEU A 167 -83.71 12.78 -54.36
C LEU A 167 -85.17 12.78 -53.89
N SER A 168 -85.46 13.33 -52.72
CA SER A 168 -86.84 13.43 -52.21
C SER A 168 -87.66 14.55 -52.86
N ARG A 169 -87.02 15.50 -53.57
CA ARG A 169 -87.69 16.53 -54.37
C ARG A 169 -87.95 16.13 -55.83
N LEU A 170 -87.51 14.94 -56.26
CA LEU A 170 -87.89 14.37 -57.56
C LEU A 170 -89.34 13.86 -57.50
N PRO A 171 -90.23 14.27 -58.43
CA PRO A 171 -91.60 13.74 -58.49
C PRO A 171 -91.54 12.22 -58.69
N GLU A 172 -92.38 11.46 -57.97
CA GLU A 172 -92.49 10.01 -58.13
C GLU A 172 -92.61 9.62 -59.61
N PHE A 173 -91.60 8.93 -60.15
CA PHE A 173 -91.69 8.30 -61.46
C PHE A 173 -92.35 6.93 -61.27
N GLN A 174 -93.68 6.90 -61.21
CA GLN A 174 -94.44 5.68 -61.46
C GLN A 174 -94.40 5.35 -62.95
N LYS A 175 -93.76 4.25 -63.33
CA LYS A 175 -94.04 3.50 -64.58
C LYS A 175 -93.55 2.05 -64.48
N ASP A 176 -94.55 1.20 -64.28
CA ASP A 176 -94.81 -0.11 -64.91
C ASP A 176 -93.82 -1.27 -64.75
N ALA A 177 -94.24 -2.20 -63.89
CA ALA A 177 -93.93 -3.61 -63.98
C ALA A 177 -94.66 -4.27 -65.17
N LYS A 178 -93.96 -5.21 -65.82
CA LYS A 178 -94.39 -6.23 -66.81
C LYS A 178 -94.26 -5.88 -68.30
N GLU A 179 -93.15 -6.33 -68.89
CA GLU A 179 -93.09 -7.35 -69.96
C GLU A 179 -91.63 -7.84 -70.04
N ALA A 180 -91.33 -8.98 -69.39
CA ALA A 180 -90.99 -10.26 -70.03
C ALA A 180 -89.55 -10.27 -70.60
N GLU A 181 -88.53 -10.62 -69.82
CA GLU A 181 -88.17 -12.02 -69.49
C GLU A 181 -88.14 -12.93 -70.72
N LYS A 182 -86.98 -12.97 -71.41
CA LYS A 182 -86.35 -14.14 -72.04
C LYS A 182 -85.07 -13.74 -72.79
N ASP A 183 -83.96 -13.80 -72.09
CA ASP A 183 -82.84 -14.70 -72.42
C ASP A 183 -81.67 -14.38 -71.49
N ALA A 184 -81.51 -15.23 -70.48
CA ALA A 184 -80.20 -15.50 -69.91
C ALA A 184 -79.50 -16.51 -70.85
N PRO A 185 -78.17 -16.45 -70.95
CA PRO A 185 -77.42 -17.18 -69.95
C PRO A 185 -76.38 -16.33 -69.25
N VAL A 186 -76.46 -16.39 -67.92
CA VAL A 186 -75.37 -16.54 -66.96
C VAL A 186 -74.01 -16.68 -67.64
N GLN A 187 -73.22 -15.60 -67.63
CA GLN A 187 -71.77 -15.72 -67.52
C GLN A 187 -71.44 -15.37 -66.08
N ASP A 188 -70.98 -16.40 -65.37
CA ASP A 188 -70.45 -16.31 -64.03
C ASP A 188 -69.48 -15.13 -63.92
N ALA A 189 -69.81 -14.23 -63.00
CA ALA A 189 -68.87 -13.29 -62.46
C ALA A 189 -67.86 -14.09 -61.61
N GLU A 190 -66.75 -14.49 -62.23
CA GLU A 190 -65.54 -14.79 -61.45
C GLU A 190 -65.04 -13.48 -60.83
N PRO A 191 -64.78 -13.46 -59.51
CA PRO A 191 -64.43 -12.25 -58.79
C PRO A 191 -63.03 -11.79 -59.18
N VAL A 192 -62.89 -10.51 -59.54
CA VAL A 192 -61.60 -9.83 -59.52
C VAL A 192 -61.17 -9.75 -58.06
N GLN A 193 -60.28 -10.66 -57.65
CA GLN A 193 -59.65 -10.66 -56.34
C GLN A 193 -58.78 -9.41 -56.18
N GLU A 194 -59.28 -8.51 -55.35
CA GLU A 194 -58.60 -7.72 -54.32
C GLU A 194 -57.09 -8.03 -54.18
N ALA A 195 -56.27 -7.16 -54.76
CA ALA A 195 -54.88 -7.00 -54.34
C ALA A 195 -54.87 -6.23 -53.00
N ALA A 196 -55.16 -6.93 -51.92
CA ALA A 196 -54.84 -6.53 -50.56
C ALA A 196 -53.78 -7.51 -50.03
N ALA A 197 -52.73 -6.92 -49.50
CA ALA A 197 -51.51 -7.58 -49.06
C ALA A 197 -51.77 -8.66 -48.01
N GLU A 198 -51.18 -9.83 -48.24
CA GLU A 198 -51.13 -10.94 -47.30
C GLU A 198 -50.23 -10.63 -46.10
N GLN A 199 -50.82 -10.79 -44.92
CA GLN A 199 -50.19 -11.36 -43.72
C GLN A 199 -51.32 -12.11 -42.98
N PRO A 200 -51.06 -13.09 -42.09
CA PRO A 200 -49.82 -13.82 -41.79
C PRO A 200 -50.02 -15.35 -41.76
N ALA A 201 -48.96 -16.14 -41.95
CA ALA A 201 -48.98 -17.57 -41.64
C ALA A 201 -47.77 -17.93 -40.78
N ALA A 202 -48.08 -18.49 -39.61
CA ALA A 202 -47.15 -19.10 -38.68
C ALA A 202 -47.52 -20.58 -38.49
N GLN A 203 -46.50 -21.35 -38.11
CA GLN A 203 -46.47 -22.71 -37.53
C GLN A 203 -46.19 -23.88 -38.52
N PRO A 204 -45.76 -25.07 -38.02
CA PRO A 204 -44.45 -25.38 -37.42
C PRO A 204 -43.90 -26.74 -37.94
N GLU A 205 -42.82 -27.27 -37.32
CA GLU A 205 -42.26 -28.65 -37.31
C GLU A 205 -40.73 -28.66 -37.58
N THR A 206 -39.89 -28.68 -36.53
CA THR A 206 -39.29 -29.85 -35.79
C THR A 206 -38.26 -30.63 -36.63
N ALA A 207 -37.05 -31.04 -36.21
CA ALA A 207 -36.12 -30.91 -35.06
C ALA A 207 -34.81 -31.68 -35.48
N PRO A 208 -33.88 -32.11 -34.59
CA PRO A 208 -32.87 -31.45 -33.71
C PRO A 208 -31.40 -31.69 -34.23
N ALA A 209 -30.24 -31.34 -33.64
CA ALA A 209 -29.76 -31.43 -32.25
C ALA A 209 -28.36 -30.75 -32.04
N ALA A 210 -28.05 -30.55 -30.74
CA ALA A 210 -26.78 -30.20 -30.04
C ALA A 210 -26.40 -28.70 -29.97
N ASP A 211 -26.69 -27.96 -28.89
CA ASP A 211 -26.15 -27.98 -27.50
C ASP A 211 -24.66 -27.54 -27.45
N ALA A 212 -24.16 -26.54 -26.71
CA ALA A 212 -24.64 -25.79 -25.55
C ALA A 212 -23.89 -24.44 -25.39
N ALA A 213 -24.59 -23.48 -24.78
CA ALA A 213 -24.16 -22.54 -23.73
C ALA A 213 -22.95 -21.57 -23.87
N ALA A 214 -23.30 -20.30 -23.65
CA ALA A 214 -22.63 -19.26 -22.84
C ALA A 214 -21.52 -18.38 -23.48
N ALA A 215 -21.84 -17.08 -23.56
CA ALA A 215 -20.94 -15.94 -23.79
C ALA A 215 -20.15 -15.56 -22.51
N PRO A 216 -19.35 -14.45 -22.44
CA PRO A 216 -18.84 -13.54 -23.49
C PRO A 216 -17.33 -13.18 -23.34
N ALA A 217 -16.73 -12.49 -24.34
CA ALA A 217 -15.83 -11.32 -24.19
C ALA A 217 -14.81 -11.13 -25.35
N GLU A 218 -14.75 -9.87 -25.82
CA GLU A 218 -13.59 -9.07 -26.29
C GLU A 218 -12.80 -9.38 -27.59
N GLN A 219 -12.80 -8.33 -28.45
CA GLN A 219 -11.76 -7.74 -29.35
C GLN A 219 -10.46 -8.53 -29.69
N PRO A 220 -9.82 -8.35 -30.89
CA PRO A 220 -9.31 -7.03 -31.34
C PRO A 220 -9.15 -6.76 -32.86
N ALA A 221 -8.85 -5.49 -33.16
CA ALA A 221 -8.25 -4.91 -34.36
C ALA A 221 -6.99 -4.14 -33.85
N GLU A 222 -5.84 -3.95 -34.49
CA GLU A 222 -5.22 -4.31 -35.77
C GLU A 222 -3.75 -3.77 -35.69
N MET A 223 -2.84 -4.22 -36.59
CA MET A 223 -1.58 -3.55 -37.01
C MET A 223 -0.39 -3.58 -36.02
N THR A 224 0.90 -3.74 -36.38
CA THR A 224 1.65 -3.83 -37.65
C THR A 224 3.08 -4.27 -37.32
N GLU A 225 3.68 -5.04 -38.22
CA GLU A 225 5.12 -5.32 -38.30
C GLU A 225 5.77 -4.30 -39.26
N THR A 226 6.95 -3.75 -38.94
CA THR A 226 8.15 -3.76 -39.82
C THR A 226 9.26 -2.75 -39.43
N THR A 227 10.50 -3.28 -39.46
CA THR A 227 11.77 -2.68 -39.94
C THR A 227 12.67 -1.77 -39.06
N GLU A 228 13.81 -2.36 -38.66
CA GLU A 228 15.19 -1.84 -38.51
C GLU A 228 15.70 -1.03 -39.75
N PRO A 229 16.93 -0.46 -39.80
CA PRO A 229 17.97 -0.23 -38.76
C PRO A 229 18.65 1.18 -38.80
N ALA A 230 19.43 1.53 -37.77
CA ALA A 230 20.74 2.24 -37.85
C ALA A 230 21.27 2.65 -36.46
N ALA A 231 22.51 2.24 -36.14
CA ALA A 231 23.31 2.72 -35.01
C ALA A 231 24.09 4.02 -35.42
N PRO A 232 24.70 4.83 -34.52
CA PRO A 232 25.62 4.39 -33.45
C PRO A 232 25.57 5.14 -32.10
N ALA A 233 26.14 4.47 -31.07
CA ALA A 233 26.84 4.96 -29.88
C ALA A 233 26.25 6.13 -29.04
N ASP A 234 25.88 5.86 -27.79
CA ASP A 234 26.57 6.32 -26.56
C ASP A 234 25.84 5.83 -25.29
N ASP A 235 26.61 5.78 -24.19
CA ASP A 235 26.32 5.31 -22.83
C ASP A 235 24.86 5.41 -22.31
N ASP A 236 24.35 4.29 -21.74
CA ASP A 236 23.82 4.24 -20.36
C ASP A 236 23.27 2.84 -20.04
N LYS A 237 24.07 2.04 -19.33
CA LYS A 237 23.70 0.72 -18.82
C LYS A 237 23.55 0.78 -17.30
N ALA A 238 22.39 1.21 -16.80
CA ALA A 238 22.04 1.10 -15.39
C ALA A 238 20.54 1.28 -15.13
N ALA A 239 19.69 0.40 -15.67
CA ALA A 239 18.27 0.35 -15.28
C ALA A 239 17.62 -1.00 -15.60
N ASP A 240 18.22 -2.12 -15.20
CA ASP A 240 17.48 -3.40 -15.19
C ASP A 240 18.10 -4.47 -14.25
N SER A 241 18.33 -4.10 -12.98
CA SER A 241 18.89 -5.03 -11.97
C SER A 241 18.15 -5.03 -10.64
N SER A 242 16.99 -4.38 -10.54
CA SER A 242 16.21 -4.34 -9.28
C SER A 242 15.14 -5.42 -9.17
N GLU A 243 14.82 -6.14 -10.25
CA GLU A 243 13.78 -7.19 -10.24
C GLU A 243 14.34 -8.61 -10.07
N ASP A 244 15.64 -8.84 -10.31
CA ASP A 244 16.27 -10.15 -10.18
C ASP A 244 16.73 -10.49 -8.73
N PHE A 245 16.58 -9.55 -7.79
CA PHE A 245 16.92 -9.76 -6.37
C PHE A 245 15.84 -10.57 -5.62
N TRP A 246 14.57 -10.44 -6.01
CA TRP A 246 13.45 -11.07 -5.30
C TRP A 246 13.06 -12.45 -5.84
N ALA A 247 13.55 -12.84 -7.01
CA ALA A 247 13.12 -14.08 -7.68
C ALA A 247 13.89 -15.35 -7.24
N LYS A 248 14.91 -15.24 -6.37
CA LYS A 248 15.85 -16.37 -6.12
C LYS A 248 15.71 -17.11 -4.80
N ASP A 249 14.86 -16.70 -3.85
CA ASP A 249 14.96 -17.24 -2.48
C ASP A 249 13.64 -17.61 -1.78
N GLU A 250 12.62 -18.05 -2.53
CA GLU A 250 11.42 -18.66 -1.91
C GLU A 250 11.55 -20.18 -1.70
N SER A 251 12.52 -20.84 -2.34
CA SER A 251 12.66 -22.31 -2.24
C SER A 251 13.49 -22.81 -1.04
N GLN A 252 14.12 -21.92 -0.25
CA GLN A 252 14.85 -22.29 0.98
C GLN A 252 14.02 -22.19 2.27
N LEU A 253 12.77 -21.70 2.19
CA LEU A 253 11.87 -21.58 3.35
C LEU A 253 11.02 -22.85 3.61
N LYS A 254 11.53 -24.05 3.26
CA LYS A 254 10.94 -25.30 3.75
C LYS A 254 11.53 -25.60 5.12
N LEU A 255 10.85 -25.08 6.14
CA LEU A 255 11.06 -25.43 7.54
C LEU A 255 10.66 -26.90 7.73
N ASP A 256 11.63 -27.76 8.02
CA ASP A 256 11.35 -29.16 8.40
C ASP A 256 10.43 -29.18 9.63
N PRO A 257 9.41 -30.06 9.69
CA PRO A 257 8.55 -30.17 10.85
C PRO A 257 9.37 -30.70 12.05
N PRO A 258 9.22 -30.12 13.26
CA PRO A 258 10.01 -30.52 14.41
C PRO A 258 9.62 -31.93 14.89
N PRO A 259 10.56 -32.70 15.47
CA PRO A 259 10.26 -34.03 16.03
C PRO A 259 9.23 -33.93 17.17
N ALA A 260 8.27 -34.86 17.17
CA ALA A 260 7.01 -34.79 17.91
C ALA A 260 7.09 -34.96 19.45
N ASP A 261 8.23 -34.72 20.09
CA ASP A 261 8.44 -35.03 21.52
C ASP A 261 9.10 -33.91 22.35
N MET A 262 8.96 -32.64 21.96
CA MET A 262 9.40 -31.52 22.80
C MET A 262 8.20 -30.81 23.43
N LYS A 263 7.88 -31.19 24.68
CA LYS A 263 6.97 -30.44 25.54
C LYS A 263 7.51 -29.01 25.72
N PRO A 264 6.65 -27.98 25.81
CA PRO A 264 7.12 -26.63 26.07
C PRO A 264 7.64 -26.56 27.51
N ASP A 265 8.95 -26.35 27.67
CA ASP A 265 9.53 -25.96 28.95
C ASP A 265 9.02 -24.54 29.27
N GLU A 266 8.00 -24.47 30.12
CA GLU A 266 7.68 -23.24 30.85
C GLU A 266 8.91 -22.87 31.70
N PRO A 267 9.32 -21.58 31.73
CA PRO A 267 10.45 -21.17 32.56
C PRO A 267 10.14 -21.44 34.04
N ASP A 268 11.02 -22.18 34.71
CA ASP A 268 10.96 -22.47 36.14
C ASP A 268 11.20 -21.19 36.96
N TYR A 269 10.10 -20.57 37.40
CA TYR A 269 10.12 -19.39 38.26
C TYR A 269 10.36 -19.73 39.76
N ASP A 270 10.46 -21.00 40.15
CA ASP A 270 10.76 -21.38 41.54
C ASP A 270 12.25 -21.21 41.90
N ALA A 271 13.12 -21.01 40.91
CA ALA A 271 14.55 -20.72 41.13
C ALA A 271 14.82 -19.32 41.73
N PHE A 272 13.84 -18.42 41.80
CA PHE A 272 14.01 -17.02 42.24
C PHE A 272 13.56 -16.71 43.69
N GLN A 273 13.18 -17.71 44.49
CA GLN A 273 12.75 -17.53 45.89
C GLN A 273 13.90 -17.37 46.92
N GLY A 274 15.10 -16.97 46.48
CA GLY A 274 16.33 -17.02 47.29
C GLY A 274 16.89 -15.69 47.80
N VAL A 275 16.43 -14.52 47.36
CA VAL A 275 17.05 -13.24 47.75
C VAL A 275 16.21 -12.54 48.81
N LYS A 276 16.50 -12.85 50.08
CA LYS A 276 16.07 -12.00 51.19
C LYS A 276 17.03 -10.84 51.33
N PHE A 277 16.56 -9.63 51.04
CA PHE A 277 17.22 -8.40 51.46
C PHE A 277 17.01 -8.24 52.97
N SER A 278 18.09 -8.24 53.73
CA SER A 278 18.10 -7.86 55.15
C SER A 278 18.15 -6.34 55.25
N GLU A 279 17.17 -5.78 55.96
CA GLU A 279 17.15 -4.40 56.47
C GLU A 279 17.78 -4.37 57.88
#